data_AF-V4BGD3-F1
#
_entry.id   AF-V4BGD3-F1
#
_cell.length_a   1.000
_cell.length_b   1.000
_cell.length_c   1.000
_cell.angle_alpha   90.00
_cell.angle_beta   90.00
_cell.angle_gamma   90.00
#
_symmetry.space_group_name_H-M   'P 1'
#
loop_
_entity.id
_entity.type
_entity.pdbx_description
1 polymer ?
#
loop_
_entity_poly.entity_id
_entity_poly.type
_entity_poly.pdbx_seq_one_letter_code
_entity_poly.pdbx_strand_id
1 'polypeptide(L)'
;GISLFSIKVRGHNIFWGGKNVVPSWQKDMDPVKLKQAMQKHVTELTHTFKGRFQHYDVENENLHLHFYEEKLKDPNITQWMFRETHKHDPNAKCFLNEYDIVAGYMTTAAYEDQAIQFKQQGVPVEGMGIQSHLRGHIDVAVIKRRLDEAALAHLPIWITELDIVETDEHKKAKKYEDLMRLYFSHPSVHGVMFWGFWDGHHWRKDAAIANGPNVTPNAAGRKVQELLKKTWRTNETHDFSGLDIKTRAFKGSYKLLVHRNGKIIHSQNVQLSKDSTVTLDLNHLGKFLSILLYWVTFRYKDHRQ
;
A
#
# COMPACT_ATOMS: atom_id res chain seq x y z
N GLY A 1 9.22 -19.61 2.50
CA GLY A 1 8.94 -18.51 3.44
C GLY A 1 7.69 -17.76 3.02
N ILE A 2 7.83 -16.68 2.26
CA ILE A 2 6.71 -15.77 1.92
C ILE A 2 5.82 -16.29 0.78
N SER A 3 6.38 -17.09 -0.14
CA SER A 3 5.63 -17.72 -1.24
C SER A 3 4.56 -18.71 -0.77
N LEU A 4 4.74 -19.33 0.41
CA LEU A 4 3.80 -20.30 0.98
C LEU A 4 2.46 -19.68 1.37
N PHE A 5 2.44 -18.38 1.69
CA PHE A 5 1.24 -17.68 2.16
C PHE A 5 0.59 -16.79 1.10
N SER A 6 1.08 -16.82 -0.14
CA SER A 6 0.51 -15.99 -1.21
C SER A 6 0.48 -14.50 -0.83
N ILE A 7 1.47 -14.04 -0.05
CA ILE A 7 1.59 -12.64 0.37
C ILE A 7 2.37 -11.89 -0.70
N LYS A 8 1.83 -10.78 -1.18
CA LYS A 8 2.52 -9.89 -2.11
C LYS A 8 3.55 -9.06 -1.34
N VAL A 9 4.71 -8.87 -1.94
CA VAL A 9 5.85 -8.19 -1.30
C VAL A 9 6.27 -6.99 -2.13
N ARG A 10 6.68 -5.92 -1.45
CA ARG A 10 7.36 -4.76 -2.04
C ARG A 10 8.85 -4.86 -1.74
N GLY A 11 9.69 -4.70 -2.75
CA GLY A 11 11.13 -4.59 -2.58
C GLY A 11 11.46 -3.18 -2.11
N HIS A 12 11.79 -3.05 -0.82
CA HIS A 12 12.24 -1.80 -0.22
C HIS A 12 13.68 -2.01 0.26
N ASN A 13 14.68 -1.40 -0.39
CA ASN A 13 14.65 -0.57 -1.60
C ASN A 13 15.84 -0.92 -2.50
N ILE A 14 15.90 -0.35 -3.71
CA ILE A 14 17.08 -0.56 -4.59
C ILE A 14 18.19 0.44 -4.23
N PHE A 15 17.89 1.72 -4.10
CA PHE A 15 18.84 2.79 -3.80
C PHE A 15 18.32 3.71 -2.69
N TRP A 16 19.23 4.08 -1.78
CA TRP A 16 18.99 5.07 -0.72
C TRP A 16 20.19 6.00 -0.62
N GLY A 17 20.02 7.26 -1.04
CA GLY A 17 21.10 8.26 -1.09
C GLY A 17 21.60 8.82 0.25
N GLY A 18 21.29 8.22 1.40
CA GLY A 18 21.66 8.75 2.72
C GLY A 18 23.10 8.40 3.13
N LYS A 19 23.90 9.39 3.56
CA LYS A 19 25.30 9.17 3.96
C LYS A 19 25.48 8.16 5.11
N ASN A 20 24.45 7.95 5.93
CA ASN A 20 24.42 6.99 7.03
C ASN A 20 24.01 5.57 6.61
N VAL A 21 23.32 5.41 5.46
CA VAL A 21 22.78 4.12 4.98
C VAL A 21 23.54 3.58 3.77
N VAL A 22 24.18 4.45 2.99
CA VAL A 22 25.08 4.05 1.91
C VAL A 22 26.22 3.19 2.49
N PRO A 23 26.50 2.00 1.93
CA PRO A 23 27.59 1.14 2.39
C PRO A 23 28.93 1.87 2.40
N SER A 24 29.74 1.67 3.44
CA SER A 24 31.02 2.37 3.61
C SER A 24 31.93 2.25 2.40
N TRP A 25 32.00 1.06 1.80
CA TRP A 25 32.81 0.80 0.61
C TRP A 25 32.41 1.61 -0.63
N GLN A 26 31.19 2.15 -0.71
CA GLN A 26 30.76 3.02 -1.82
C GLN A 26 31.16 4.49 -1.61
N LYS A 27 31.32 4.95 -0.37
CA LYS A 27 31.51 6.37 -0.04
C LYS A 27 32.78 6.95 -0.66
N ASP A 28 33.84 6.14 -0.68
CA ASP A 28 35.15 6.52 -1.18
C ASP A 28 35.41 6.04 -2.62
N MET A 29 34.45 5.40 -3.27
CA MET A 29 34.60 4.97 -4.66
C MET A 29 34.74 6.16 -5.61
N ASP A 30 35.60 5.99 -6.60
CA ASP A 30 35.65 6.85 -7.78
C ASP A 30 34.30 6.79 -8.52
N PRO A 31 33.81 7.90 -9.12
CA PRO A 31 32.52 7.95 -9.81
C PRO A 31 32.30 6.85 -10.86
N VAL A 32 33.33 6.48 -11.63
CA VAL A 32 33.20 5.43 -12.66
C VAL A 32 32.98 4.07 -11.99
N LYS A 33 33.76 3.76 -10.95
CA LYS A 33 33.62 2.52 -10.18
C LYS A 33 32.29 2.46 -9.44
N LEU A 34 31.81 3.58 -8.91
CA LEU A 34 30.51 3.67 -8.26
C LEU A 34 29.39 3.37 -9.26
N LYS A 35 29.41 3.96 -10.45
CA LYS A 35 28.40 3.69 -11.49
C LYS A 35 28.40 2.20 -11.91
N GLN A 36 29.56 1.58 -12.03
CA GLN A 36 29.70 0.14 -12.30
C GLN A 36 29.13 -0.70 -11.15
N ALA A 37 29.41 -0.32 -9.90
CA ALA A 37 28.85 -0.99 -8.72
C ALA A 37 27.32 -0.88 -8.68
N MET A 38 26.75 0.28 -9.03
CA MET A 38 25.30 0.48 -9.14
C MET A 38 24.67 -0.40 -10.23
N GLN A 39 25.31 -0.49 -11.41
CA GLN A 39 24.87 -1.38 -12.50
C GLN A 39 24.85 -2.85 -12.05
N LYS A 40 25.93 -3.29 -11.41
CA LYS A 40 26.06 -4.64 -10.88
C LYS A 40 24.99 -4.93 -9.83
N HIS A 41 24.79 -4.00 -8.88
CA HIS A 41 23.78 -4.10 -7.82
C HIS A 41 22.36 -4.29 -8.37
N VAL A 42 21.94 -3.45 -9.32
CA VAL A 42 20.62 -3.58 -9.96
C VAL A 42 20.48 -4.94 -10.63
N THR A 43 21.49 -5.36 -11.39
CA THR A 43 21.48 -6.65 -12.10
C THR A 43 21.35 -7.83 -11.13
N GLU A 44 22.14 -7.85 -10.05
CA GLU A 44 22.14 -8.94 -9.08
C GLU A 44 20.83 -9.00 -8.28
N LEU A 45 20.31 -7.86 -7.81
CA LEU A 45 19.06 -7.81 -7.07
C LEU A 45 17.86 -8.21 -7.92
N THR A 46 17.72 -7.61 -9.11
CA THR A 46 16.58 -7.89 -9.98
C THR A 46 16.63 -9.32 -10.52
N HIS A 47 17.82 -9.91 -10.75
CA HIS A 47 17.93 -11.33 -11.06
C HIS A 47 17.48 -12.19 -9.87
N THR A 48 18.03 -11.95 -8.68
CA THR A 48 17.76 -12.77 -7.48
C THR A 48 16.29 -12.78 -7.09
N PHE A 49 15.62 -11.62 -7.24
CA PHE A 49 14.25 -11.42 -6.80
C PHE A 49 13.23 -11.32 -7.94
N LYS A 50 13.62 -11.61 -9.18
CA LYS A 50 12.77 -11.47 -10.37
C LYS A 50 11.40 -12.12 -10.17
N GLY A 51 10.34 -11.34 -10.39
CA GLY A 51 8.96 -11.82 -10.28
C GLY A 51 8.49 -12.14 -8.85
N ARG A 52 9.29 -11.84 -7.81
CA ARG A 52 8.89 -12.00 -6.40
C ARG A 52 8.25 -10.75 -5.82
N PHE A 53 8.56 -9.58 -6.38
CA PHE A 53 8.05 -8.31 -5.89
C PHE A 53 7.01 -7.73 -6.85
N GLN A 54 5.94 -7.18 -6.28
CA GLN A 54 4.94 -6.46 -7.07
C GLN A 54 5.43 -5.05 -7.40
N HIS A 55 6.14 -4.43 -6.45
CA HIS A 55 6.69 -3.08 -6.58
C HIS A 55 8.13 -3.07 -6.07
N TYR A 56 8.92 -2.15 -6.60
CA TYR A 56 10.20 -1.74 -6.05
C TYR A 56 10.13 -0.27 -5.66
N ASP A 57 10.52 0.05 -4.43
CA ASP A 57 10.95 1.41 -4.11
C ASP A 57 12.36 1.56 -4.71
N VAL A 58 12.45 2.21 -5.88
CA VAL A 58 13.70 2.24 -6.66
C VAL A 58 14.68 3.21 -6.02
N GLU A 59 14.26 4.44 -5.81
CA GLU A 59 15.03 5.45 -5.08
C GLU A 59 14.20 5.91 -3.88
N ASN A 60 14.83 5.89 -2.71
CA ASN A 60 14.22 6.27 -1.45
C ASN A 60 14.82 7.59 -0.98
N GLU A 61 13.97 8.55 -0.64
CA GLU A 61 14.35 9.77 0.08
C GLU A 61 15.20 10.79 -0.69
N ASN A 62 15.20 10.73 -2.03
CA ASN A 62 16.06 11.59 -2.84
C ASN A 62 15.56 13.03 -3.02
N LEU A 63 14.48 13.45 -2.35
CA LEU A 63 14.22 14.88 -2.12
C LEU A 63 15.11 15.45 -1.00
N HIS A 64 15.65 14.58 -0.15
CA HIS A 64 16.41 14.96 1.04
C HIS A 64 17.86 14.45 1.01
N LEU A 65 18.11 13.33 0.32
CA LEU A 65 19.35 12.58 0.38
C LEU A 65 19.90 12.33 -1.03
N HIS A 66 20.99 13.01 -1.38
CA HIS A 66 21.48 13.11 -2.77
C HIS A 66 22.87 12.49 -2.99
N PHE A 67 23.25 11.45 -2.23
CA PHE A 67 24.62 10.90 -2.32
C PHE A 67 25.01 10.52 -3.75
N TYR A 68 24.15 9.84 -4.50
CA TYR A 68 24.48 9.35 -5.84
C TYR A 68 24.56 10.50 -6.85
N GLU A 69 23.64 11.46 -6.78
CA GLU A 69 23.59 12.69 -7.57
C GLU A 69 24.85 13.55 -7.34
N GLU A 70 25.20 13.80 -6.08
CA GLU A 70 26.37 14.61 -5.71
C GLU A 70 27.69 13.92 -6.10
N LYS A 71 27.79 12.61 -5.84
CA LYS A 71 29.03 11.85 -6.06
C LYS A 71 29.31 11.64 -7.54
N LEU A 72 28.28 11.40 -8.35
CA LEU A 72 28.42 11.17 -9.79
C LEU A 72 28.35 12.46 -10.61
N LYS A 73 27.83 13.56 -10.05
CA LYS A 73 27.57 14.84 -10.75
C LYS A 73 26.74 14.66 -12.01
N ASP A 74 25.81 13.70 -11.98
CA ASP A 74 24.92 13.36 -13.08
C ASP A 74 23.49 13.73 -12.70
N PRO A 75 22.89 14.79 -13.29
CA PRO A 75 21.53 15.20 -12.98
C PRO A 75 20.47 14.20 -13.45
N ASN A 76 20.85 13.19 -14.26
CA ASN A 76 19.96 12.16 -14.77
C ASN A 76 20.14 10.80 -14.07
N ILE A 77 20.92 10.74 -12.98
CA ILE A 77 21.28 9.47 -12.35
C ILE A 77 20.05 8.73 -11.81
N THR A 78 19.11 9.44 -11.20
CA THR A 78 17.89 8.84 -10.65
C THR A 78 17.03 8.27 -11.76
N GLN A 79 16.85 9.00 -12.86
CA GLN A 79 16.11 8.53 -14.04
C GLN A 79 16.79 7.30 -14.64
N TRP A 80 18.13 7.26 -14.63
CA TRP A 80 18.88 6.07 -15.02
C TRP A 80 18.59 4.87 -14.09
N MET A 81 18.52 5.06 -12.77
CA MET A 81 18.20 3.98 -11.82
C MET A 81 16.84 3.34 -12.11
N PHE A 82 15.82 4.15 -12.42
CA PHE A 82 14.50 3.66 -12.81
C PHE A 82 14.54 2.90 -14.14
N ARG A 83 15.17 3.46 -15.17
CA ARG A 83 15.29 2.81 -16.49
C ARG A 83 16.03 1.47 -16.37
N GLU A 84 17.11 1.43 -15.61
CA GLU A 84 17.89 0.19 -15.44
C GLU A 84 17.10 -0.85 -14.62
N THR A 85 16.44 -0.45 -13.53
CA THR A 85 15.63 -1.39 -12.73
C THR A 85 14.50 -2.01 -13.55
N HIS A 86 13.73 -1.18 -14.26
CA HIS A 86 12.63 -1.64 -15.11
C HIS A 86 13.10 -2.54 -16.26
N LYS A 87 14.27 -2.26 -16.84
CA LYS A 87 14.86 -3.08 -17.91
C LYS A 87 15.12 -4.52 -17.44
N HIS A 88 15.57 -4.73 -16.19
CA HIS A 88 15.89 -6.08 -15.69
C HIS A 88 14.70 -6.83 -15.10
N ASP A 89 13.75 -6.13 -14.47
CA ASP A 89 12.47 -6.71 -14.02
C ASP A 89 11.26 -5.84 -14.42
N PRO A 90 10.78 -5.95 -15.67
CA PRO A 90 9.67 -5.12 -16.17
C PRO A 90 8.31 -5.48 -15.57
N ASN A 91 8.21 -6.57 -14.79
CA ASN A 91 6.95 -7.00 -14.18
C ASN A 91 6.71 -6.35 -12.81
N ALA A 92 7.76 -5.85 -12.17
CA ALA A 92 7.68 -5.16 -10.89
C ALA A 92 7.58 -3.64 -11.13
N LYS A 93 6.56 -3.01 -10.56
CA LYS A 93 6.35 -1.57 -10.78
C LYS A 93 7.38 -0.74 -10.02
N CYS A 94 7.97 0.24 -10.68
CA CYS A 94 8.96 1.12 -10.07
C CYS A 94 8.28 2.32 -9.37
N PHE A 95 8.59 2.51 -8.09
CA PHE A 95 8.06 3.56 -7.23
C PHE A 95 9.17 4.52 -6.79
N LEU A 96 8.83 5.81 -6.73
CA LEU A 96 9.50 6.74 -5.82
C LEU A 96 8.98 6.48 -4.40
N ASN A 97 9.77 6.71 -3.34
CA ASN A 97 9.29 6.59 -1.96
C ASN A 97 9.90 7.68 -1.07
N GLU A 98 9.05 8.45 -0.38
CA GLU A 98 9.50 9.68 0.27
C GLU A 98 8.76 9.97 1.59
N TYR A 99 9.49 10.51 2.57
CA TYR A 99 8.91 10.99 3.83
C TYR A 99 8.49 12.45 3.73
N ASP A 100 7.76 12.92 4.74
CA ASP A 100 7.27 14.28 4.84
C ASP A 100 6.41 14.78 3.66
N ILE A 101 5.97 13.93 2.72
CA ILE A 101 5.08 14.37 1.63
C ILE A 101 3.74 14.88 2.15
N VAL A 102 3.19 14.24 3.18
CA VAL A 102 1.93 14.66 3.80
C VAL A 102 2.13 15.41 5.12
N ALA A 103 3.36 15.47 5.64
CA ALA A 103 3.69 16.13 6.90
C ALA A 103 4.44 17.47 6.71
N GLY A 104 5.31 17.57 5.71
CA GLY A 104 6.05 18.77 5.28
C GLY A 104 5.30 19.60 4.25
N TYR A 105 5.53 20.92 4.25
CA TYR A 105 4.80 21.87 3.39
C TYR A 105 5.39 21.97 1.97
N MET A 106 6.72 22.07 1.83
CA MET A 106 7.37 22.24 0.53
C MET A 106 7.64 20.91 -0.20
N THR A 107 7.66 19.81 0.54
CA THR A 107 7.98 18.47 0.05
C THR A 107 6.87 17.91 -0.85
N THR A 108 5.61 18.27 -0.62
CA THR A 108 4.48 17.82 -1.47
C THR A 108 4.65 18.25 -2.92
N ALA A 109 4.81 19.56 -3.16
CA ALA A 109 4.99 20.13 -4.49
C ALA A 109 6.25 19.57 -5.19
N ALA A 110 7.37 19.50 -4.48
CA ALA A 110 8.62 18.96 -5.04
C ALA A 110 8.48 17.49 -5.48
N TYR A 111 7.73 16.69 -4.73
CA TYR A 111 7.48 15.28 -5.05
C TYR A 111 6.54 15.10 -6.23
N GLU A 112 5.49 15.92 -6.31
CA GLU A 112 4.60 16.00 -7.47
C GLU A 112 5.39 16.37 -8.74
N ASP A 113 6.16 17.46 -8.68
CA ASP A 113 6.96 17.96 -9.80
C ASP A 113 7.96 16.91 -10.30
N GLN A 114 8.66 16.24 -9.38
CA GLN A 114 9.60 15.17 -9.73
C GLN A 114 8.89 14.03 -10.48
N ALA A 115 7.73 13.58 -9.99
CA ALA A 115 6.96 12.53 -10.62
C ALA A 115 6.43 12.93 -12.01
N ILE A 116 5.96 14.17 -12.18
CA ILE A 116 5.53 14.72 -13.47
C ILE A 116 6.70 14.77 -14.45
N GLN A 117 7.86 15.28 -14.02
CA GLN A 117 9.05 15.36 -14.86
C GLN A 117 9.52 13.98 -15.33
N PHE A 118 9.52 12.98 -14.43
CA PHE A 118 9.90 11.61 -14.79
C PHE A 118 8.97 11.05 -15.88
N LYS A 119 7.66 11.27 -15.76
CA LYS A 119 6.69 10.86 -16.78
C LYS A 119 6.92 11.57 -18.11
N GLN A 120 7.13 12.88 -18.10
CA GLN A 120 7.39 13.66 -19.32
C GLN A 120 8.66 13.20 -20.03
N GLN A 121 9.66 12.72 -19.29
CA GLN A 121 10.94 12.21 -19.81
C GLN A 121 10.91 10.70 -20.17
N GLY A 122 9.73 10.06 -20.14
CA GLY A 122 9.58 8.64 -20.44
C GLY A 122 10.32 7.72 -19.45
N VAL A 123 10.56 8.16 -18.22
CA VAL A 123 11.11 7.33 -17.14
C VAL A 123 10.01 6.36 -16.68
N PRO A 124 10.30 5.07 -16.47
CA PRO A 124 9.30 4.08 -16.06
C PRO A 124 8.95 4.22 -14.57
N VAL A 125 8.44 5.38 -14.15
CA VAL A 125 7.84 5.59 -12.83
C VAL A 125 6.37 5.22 -12.89
N GLU A 126 5.96 4.28 -12.04
CA GLU A 126 4.63 3.66 -12.10
C GLU A 126 3.81 3.86 -10.83
N GLY A 127 4.37 4.55 -9.83
CA GLY A 127 3.69 4.88 -8.60
C GLY A 127 4.50 5.78 -7.67
N MET A 128 3.80 6.33 -6.69
CA MET A 128 4.36 7.24 -5.68
C MET A 128 4.13 6.66 -4.28
N GLY A 129 5.21 6.45 -3.55
CA GLY A 129 5.22 6.00 -2.17
C GLY A 129 5.30 7.17 -1.20
N ILE A 130 4.29 7.28 -0.34
CA ILE A 130 4.26 8.26 0.75
C ILE A 130 4.45 7.48 2.05
N GLN A 131 5.61 7.64 2.70
CA GLN A 131 5.94 6.87 3.90
C GLN A 131 4.89 7.08 5.00
N SER A 132 4.44 8.32 5.21
CA SER A 132 3.43 8.66 6.22
C SER A 132 3.85 8.30 7.65
N HIS A 133 5.11 8.54 7.99
CA HIS A 133 5.58 8.59 9.38
C HIS A 133 5.07 9.84 10.07
N LEU A 134 4.11 9.68 10.98
CA LEU A 134 3.43 10.83 11.60
C LEU A 134 3.73 10.93 13.09
N ARG A 135 3.57 12.14 13.63
CA ARG A 135 3.74 12.49 15.05
C ARG A 135 3.02 13.80 15.36
N GLY A 136 2.77 14.07 16.63
CA GLY A 136 2.22 15.36 17.08
C GLY A 136 0.78 15.58 16.61
N HIS A 137 0.40 16.84 16.38
CA HIS A 137 -0.93 17.18 15.88
C HIS A 137 -1.04 16.77 14.40
N ILE A 138 -2.14 16.11 14.06
CA ILE A 138 -2.43 15.62 12.70
C ILE A 138 -3.74 16.27 12.26
N ASP A 139 -3.66 17.15 11.28
CA ASP A 139 -4.82 17.73 10.62
C ASP A 139 -5.13 16.92 9.36
N VAL A 140 -6.25 16.21 9.41
CA VAL A 140 -6.73 15.32 8.33
C VAL A 140 -7.06 16.12 7.07
N ALA A 141 -7.54 17.36 7.20
CA ALA A 141 -7.83 18.22 6.05
C ALA A 141 -6.55 18.65 5.34
N VAL A 142 -5.48 18.94 6.09
CA VAL A 142 -4.15 19.24 5.53
C VAL A 142 -3.58 18.03 4.80
N ILE A 143 -3.67 16.83 5.40
CA ILE A 143 -3.19 15.61 4.75
C ILE A 143 -4.01 15.32 3.49
N LYS A 144 -5.34 15.49 3.52
CA LYS A 144 -6.18 15.34 2.33
C LYS A 144 -5.72 16.30 1.23
N ARG A 145 -5.55 17.59 1.53
CA ARG A 145 -5.11 18.58 0.53
C ARG A 145 -3.77 18.19 -0.10
N ARG A 146 -2.81 17.70 0.69
CA ARG A 146 -1.51 17.25 0.19
C ARG A 146 -1.60 15.97 -0.64
N LEU A 147 -2.52 15.07 -0.32
CA LEU A 147 -2.82 13.91 -1.18
C LEU A 147 -3.48 14.33 -2.50
N ASP A 148 -4.39 15.32 -2.46
CA ASP A 148 -5.03 15.88 -3.66
C ASP A 148 -3.97 16.51 -4.59
N GLU A 149 -2.99 17.24 -4.02
CA GLU A 149 -1.85 17.84 -4.73
C GLU A 149 -0.94 16.76 -5.34
N ALA A 150 -0.44 15.82 -4.53
CA ALA A 150 0.38 14.71 -5.05
C ALA A 150 -0.34 13.88 -6.14
N ALA A 151 -1.68 13.81 -6.11
CA ALA A 151 -2.47 13.10 -7.10
C ALA A 151 -2.48 13.77 -8.49
N LEU A 152 -2.10 15.04 -8.61
CA LEU A 152 -1.98 15.76 -9.89
C LEU A 152 -0.89 15.15 -10.79
N ALA A 153 0.08 14.42 -10.21
CA ALA A 153 1.05 13.63 -10.97
C ALA A 153 0.40 12.48 -11.78
N HIS A 154 -0.87 12.14 -11.50
CA HIS A 154 -1.62 11.05 -12.14
C HIS A 154 -0.85 9.73 -12.11
N LEU A 155 -0.32 9.39 -10.93
CA LEU A 155 0.26 8.09 -10.59
C LEU A 155 -0.49 7.51 -9.38
N PRO A 156 -0.58 6.17 -9.27
CA PRO A 156 -1.16 5.55 -8.09
C PRO A 156 -0.30 5.84 -6.86
N ILE A 157 -0.92 6.38 -5.81
CA ILE A 157 -0.28 6.64 -4.53
C ILE A 157 -0.39 5.39 -3.66
N TRP A 158 0.69 5.03 -2.98
CA TRP A 158 0.70 4.06 -1.90
C TRP A 158 1.18 4.73 -0.62
N ILE A 159 0.43 4.53 0.46
CA ILE A 159 0.93 4.79 1.79
C ILE A 159 1.81 3.61 2.16
N THR A 160 3.12 3.83 2.23
CA THR A 160 4.11 2.73 2.24
C THR A 160 4.52 2.32 3.65
N GLU A 161 4.52 3.24 4.61
CA GLU A 161 5.20 3.07 5.90
C GLU A 161 4.41 3.69 7.07
N LEU A 162 3.07 3.62 7.04
CA LEU A 162 2.23 4.30 8.03
C LEU A 162 2.58 3.85 9.45
N ASP A 163 3.00 4.82 10.26
CA ASP A 163 3.07 4.71 11.71
C ASP A 163 2.78 6.07 12.36
N ILE A 164 2.37 6.05 13.63
CA ILE A 164 1.97 7.26 14.35
C ILE A 164 2.53 7.21 15.76
N VAL A 165 3.50 8.09 16.05
CA VAL A 165 3.99 8.29 17.41
C VAL A 165 2.95 9.06 18.22
N GLU A 166 2.42 8.41 19.25
CA GLU A 166 1.46 8.98 20.20
C GLU A 166 1.48 8.14 21.48
N THR A 167 1.62 8.78 22.64
CA THR A 167 1.68 8.08 23.94
C THR A 167 0.28 7.78 24.48
N ASP A 168 -0.70 8.62 24.15
CA ASP A 168 -2.10 8.42 24.51
C ASP A 168 -2.77 7.42 23.56
N GLU A 169 -3.08 6.22 24.06
CA GLU A 169 -3.66 5.15 23.24
C GLU A 169 -5.00 5.53 22.58
N HIS A 170 -5.83 6.36 23.23
CA HIS A 170 -7.12 6.78 22.67
C HIS A 170 -6.93 7.80 21.55
N LYS A 171 -6.02 8.77 21.73
CA LYS A 171 -5.65 9.70 20.65
C LYS A 171 -5.03 8.95 19.48
N LYS A 172 -4.17 7.97 19.75
CA LYS A 172 -3.57 7.13 18.70
C LYS A 172 -4.65 6.39 17.92
N ALA A 173 -5.60 5.77 18.62
CA ALA A 173 -6.72 5.07 17.98
C ALA A 173 -7.57 6.00 17.11
N LYS A 174 -7.87 7.22 17.57
CA LYS A 174 -8.60 8.22 16.78
C LYS A 174 -7.83 8.66 15.55
N LYS A 175 -6.52 8.93 15.67
CA LYS A 175 -5.65 9.28 14.55
C LYS A 175 -5.60 8.18 13.49
N TYR A 176 -5.44 6.92 13.90
CA TYR A 176 -5.52 5.79 12.98
C TYR A 176 -6.89 5.68 12.33
N GLU A 177 -7.99 5.89 13.06
CA GLU A 177 -9.33 5.87 12.47
C GLU A 177 -9.49 6.92 11.38
N ASP A 178 -9.10 8.16 11.66
CA ASP A 178 -9.28 9.26 10.73
C ASP A 178 -8.42 9.10 9.47
N LEU A 179 -7.13 8.77 9.64
CA LEU A 179 -6.22 8.59 8.53
C LEU A 179 -6.55 7.36 7.69
N MET A 180 -6.87 6.23 8.32
CA MET A 180 -7.25 5.04 7.59
C MET A 180 -8.52 5.29 6.78
N ARG A 181 -9.51 6.04 7.31
CA ARG A 181 -10.70 6.45 6.55
C ARG A 181 -10.35 7.39 5.40
N LEU A 182 -9.50 8.39 5.63
CA LEU A 182 -9.04 9.29 4.58
C LEU A 182 -8.36 8.51 3.45
N TYR A 183 -7.33 7.73 3.77
CA TYR A 183 -6.57 6.92 2.82
C TYR A 183 -7.46 5.90 2.10
N PHE A 184 -8.40 5.27 2.81
CA PHE A 184 -9.36 4.36 2.19
C PHE A 184 -10.38 5.06 1.28
N SER A 185 -10.65 6.36 1.47
CA SER A 185 -11.63 7.11 0.69
C SER A 185 -11.03 7.87 -0.50
N HIS A 186 -9.72 8.09 -0.51
CA HIS A 186 -9.05 8.92 -1.50
C HIS A 186 -8.83 8.12 -2.80
N PRO A 187 -9.35 8.56 -3.96
CA PRO A 187 -9.37 7.77 -5.19
C PRO A 187 -7.97 7.46 -5.76
N SER A 188 -6.99 8.32 -5.51
CA SER A 188 -5.60 8.11 -5.93
C SER A 188 -4.79 7.24 -4.96
N VAL A 189 -5.32 6.90 -3.77
CA VAL A 189 -4.62 6.03 -2.82
C VAL A 189 -5.01 4.59 -3.10
N HIS A 190 -4.06 3.86 -3.68
CA HIS A 190 -4.29 2.49 -4.10
C HIS A 190 -3.95 1.50 -2.97
N GLY A 191 -3.12 1.83 -1.99
CA GLY A 191 -2.82 0.89 -0.91
C GLY A 191 -2.20 1.53 0.32
N VAL A 192 -2.32 0.83 1.45
CA VAL A 192 -1.76 1.24 2.74
C VAL A 192 -0.97 0.09 3.34
N MET A 193 0.26 0.37 3.78
CA MET A 193 1.15 -0.54 4.48
C MET A 193 1.66 0.15 5.76
N PHE A 194 1.80 -0.62 6.83
CA PHE A 194 2.28 -0.13 8.13
C PHE A 194 3.76 -0.44 8.30
N TRP A 195 4.51 0.46 8.95
CA TRP A 195 5.95 0.26 9.18
C TRP A 195 6.25 -0.42 10.51
N GLY A 196 5.87 -1.70 10.56
CA GLY A 196 5.82 -2.45 11.80
C GLY A 196 4.50 -2.24 12.54
N PHE A 197 4.17 -3.18 13.42
CA PHE A 197 2.92 -3.13 14.19
C PHE A 197 3.13 -3.51 15.65
N TRP A 198 4.23 -4.19 15.99
CA TRP A 198 4.48 -4.77 17.29
C TRP A 198 5.58 -4.01 18.04
N ASP A 199 5.32 -3.65 19.29
CA ASP A 199 6.23 -2.87 20.14
C ASP A 199 7.58 -3.54 20.38
N GLY A 200 7.63 -4.88 20.43
CA GLY A 200 8.87 -5.62 20.66
C GLY A 200 9.95 -5.41 19.60
N HIS A 201 9.59 -4.98 18.39
CA HIS A 201 10.53 -4.73 17.28
C HIS A 201 10.19 -3.46 16.48
N HIS A 202 9.45 -2.52 17.06
CA HIS A 202 9.12 -1.27 16.37
C HIS A 202 10.34 -0.33 16.36
N TRP A 203 10.66 0.26 15.21
CA TRP A 203 11.81 1.17 15.07
C TRP A 203 11.63 2.49 15.84
N ARG A 204 10.37 2.93 15.99
CA ARG A 204 9.96 4.12 16.77
C ARG A 204 9.24 3.72 18.05
N LYS A 205 9.68 4.31 19.17
CA LYS A 205 8.96 4.25 20.44
C LYS A 205 7.57 4.85 20.29
N ASP A 206 6.58 4.27 20.98
CA ASP A 206 5.20 4.75 21.05
C ASP A 206 4.45 4.78 19.71
N ALA A 207 4.92 4.05 18.69
CA ALA A 207 4.27 3.98 17.36
C ALA A 207 3.51 2.67 17.08
N ALA A 208 3.85 1.60 17.80
CA ALA A 208 3.23 0.29 17.63
C ALA A 208 1.71 0.29 17.93
N ILE A 209 1.02 -0.66 17.31
CA ILE A 209 -0.43 -0.91 17.45
C ILE A 209 -0.75 -2.24 18.14
N ALA A 210 0.27 -3.01 18.51
CA ALA A 210 0.19 -4.23 19.30
C ALA A 210 1.33 -4.27 20.33
N ASN A 211 1.02 -4.73 21.54
CA ASN A 211 1.90 -4.65 22.69
C ASN A 211 2.23 -6.04 23.27
N GLY A 212 3.41 -6.15 23.87
CA GLY A 212 3.84 -7.28 24.68
C GLY A 212 4.14 -8.57 23.89
N PRO A 213 4.65 -9.61 24.56
CA PRO A 213 5.12 -10.84 23.90
C PRO A 213 4.01 -11.63 23.21
N ASN A 214 2.75 -11.43 23.62
CA ASN A 214 1.59 -12.07 23.03
C ASN A 214 1.04 -11.31 21.81
N VAL A 215 1.67 -10.20 21.41
CA VAL A 215 1.28 -9.39 20.25
C VAL A 215 -0.20 -8.95 20.36
N THR A 216 -0.56 -8.44 21.53
CA THR A 216 -1.95 -8.08 21.84
C THR A 216 -2.28 -6.71 21.23
N PRO A 217 -3.30 -6.58 20.37
CA PRO A 217 -3.66 -5.29 19.79
C PRO A 217 -4.02 -4.26 20.87
N ASN A 218 -3.37 -3.09 20.84
CA ASN A 218 -3.72 -1.96 21.70
C ASN A 218 -4.96 -1.23 21.16
N ALA A 219 -5.34 -0.08 21.74
CA ALA A 219 -6.53 0.64 21.29
C ALA A 219 -6.51 0.96 19.77
N ALA A 220 -5.36 1.35 19.24
CA ALA A 220 -5.19 1.63 17.81
C ALA A 220 -5.25 0.34 16.97
N GLY A 221 -4.59 -0.73 17.40
CA GLY A 221 -4.67 -2.03 16.72
C GLY A 221 -6.08 -2.59 16.65
N ARG A 222 -6.84 -2.48 17.75
CA ARG A 222 -8.26 -2.88 17.79
C ARG A 222 -9.11 -2.03 16.84
N LYS A 223 -8.87 -0.71 16.79
CA LYS A 223 -9.58 0.18 15.88
C LYS A 223 -9.29 -0.14 14.41
N VAL A 224 -8.04 -0.41 14.04
CA VAL A 224 -7.69 -0.86 12.69
C VAL A 224 -8.37 -2.18 12.36
N GLN A 225 -8.37 -3.15 13.29
CA GLN A 225 -9.05 -4.43 13.09
C GLN A 225 -10.56 -4.26 12.93
N GLU A 226 -11.20 -3.36 13.69
CA GLU A 226 -12.61 -3.02 13.56
C GLU A 226 -12.91 -2.47 12.16
N LEU A 227 -12.11 -1.51 11.68
CA LEU A 227 -12.26 -0.94 10.34
C LEU A 227 -12.16 -2.02 9.25
N LEU A 228 -11.12 -2.85 9.29
CA LEU A 228 -10.85 -3.85 8.26
C LEU A 228 -11.80 -5.05 8.31
N LYS A 229 -12.20 -5.51 9.51
CA LYS A 229 -12.96 -6.75 9.68
C LYS A 229 -14.46 -6.53 9.81
N LYS A 230 -14.90 -5.32 10.17
CA LYS A 230 -16.32 -4.99 10.40
C LYS A 230 -16.78 -3.85 9.50
N THR A 231 -16.13 -2.68 9.58
CA THR A 231 -16.61 -1.47 8.88
C THR A 231 -16.49 -1.56 7.36
N TRP A 232 -15.38 -2.12 6.87
CA TRP A 232 -15.07 -2.27 5.44
C TRP A 232 -15.28 -3.68 4.93
N ARG A 233 -16.38 -4.28 5.37
CA ARG A 233 -16.82 -5.61 4.97
C ARG A 233 -18.32 -5.57 4.71
N THR A 234 -18.76 -6.32 3.70
CA THR A 234 -20.18 -6.56 3.46
C THR A 234 -20.54 -7.96 3.94
N ASN A 235 -21.55 -8.06 4.80
CA ASN A 235 -22.08 -9.30 5.34
C ASN A 235 -23.60 -9.15 5.46
N GLU A 236 -24.31 -9.53 4.40
CA GLU A 236 -25.75 -9.28 4.24
C GLU A 236 -26.50 -10.59 4.06
N THR A 237 -27.72 -10.63 4.59
CA THR A 237 -28.67 -11.73 4.44
C THR A 237 -29.93 -11.20 3.81
N HIS A 238 -30.43 -11.86 2.77
CA HIS A 238 -31.65 -11.46 2.10
C HIS A 238 -32.57 -12.67 1.95
N ASP A 239 -33.84 -12.52 2.33
CA ASP A 239 -34.85 -13.51 2.03
C ASP A 239 -35.29 -13.40 0.57
N PHE A 240 -35.65 -14.53 -0.04
CA PHE A 240 -36.18 -14.53 -1.41
C PHE A 240 -37.63 -14.05 -1.43
N SER A 241 -37.83 -12.73 -1.63
CA SER A 241 -39.14 -12.14 -1.91
C SER A 241 -39.34 -11.77 -3.38
N GLY A 242 -38.31 -11.94 -4.23
CA GLY A 242 -38.31 -11.67 -5.67
C GLY A 242 -37.11 -12.32 -6.39
N LEU A 243 -36.99 -12.13 -7.71
CA LEU A 243 -35.90 -12.70 -8.53
C LEU A 243 -34.58 -11.90 -8.44
N ASP A 244 -34.65 -10.61 -8.09
CA ASP A 244 -33.50 -9.71 -8.06
C ASP A 244 -33.22 -9.19 -6.65
N ILE A 245 -31.96 -9.31 -6.20
CA ILE A 245 -31.48 -8.75 -4.94
C ILE A 245 -30.46 -7.66 -5.27
N LYS A 246 -30.75 -6.43 -4.84
CA LYS A 246 -29.84 -5.29 -4.97
C LYS A 246 -29.25 -4.97 -3.61
N THR A 247 -27.92 -4.97 -3.53
CA THR A 247 -27.19 -4.61 -2.31
C THR A 247 -25.93 -3.82 -2.66
N ARG A 248 -25.48 -2.97 -1.73
CA ARG A 248 -24.23 -2.24 -1.86
C ARG A 248 -23.12 -3.03 -1.16
N ALA A 249 -22.02 -3.27 -1.87
CA ALA A 249 -20.91 -4.03 -1.33
C ALA A 249 -19.57 -3.30 -1.45
N PHE A 250 -18.65 -3.59 -0.53
CA PHE A 250 -17.24 -3.22 -0.75
C PHE A 250 -16.64 -4.08 -1.86
N LYS A 251 -15.67 -3.59 -2.63
CA LYS A 251 -14.92 -4.49 -3.54
C LYS A 251 -14.13 -5.51 -2.72
N GLY A 252 -13.94 -6.68 -3.30
CA GLY A 252 -13.27 -7.79 -2.64
C GLY A 252 -13.75 -9.14 -3.11
N SER A 253 -13.19 -10.18 -2.48
CA SER A 253 -13.55 -11.58 -2.72
C SER A 253 -14.61 -12.01 -1.73
N TYR A 254 -15.75 -12.48 -2.24
CA TYR A 254 -16.92 -12.92 -1.47
C TYR A 254 -17.18 -14.41 -1.71
N LYS A 255 -17.83 -15.05 -0.74
CA LYS A 255 -18.42 -16.39 -0.87
C LYS A 255 -19.93 -16.28 -0.70
N LEU A 256 -20.65 -16.26 -1.81
CA LEU A 256 -22.10 -16.31 -1.79
C LEU A 256 -22.54 -17.71 -1.33
N LEU A 257 -23.48 -17.76 -0.39
CA LEU A 257 -24.11 -18.97 0.12
C LEU A 257 -25.63 -18.87 -0.09
N VAL A 258 -26.28 -19.93 -0.54
CA VAL A 258 -27.75 -20.00 -0.63
C VAL A 258 -28.26 -20.99 0.40
N HIS A 259 -29.26 -20.59 1.19
CA HIS A 259 -29.83 -21.41 2.25
C HIS A 259 -31.27 -21.83 1.94
N ARG A 260 -31.58 -23.08 2.30
CA ARG A 260 -32.95 -23.63 2.31
C ARG A 260 -33.17 -24.39 3.60
N ASN A 261 -34.18 -23.99 4.37
CA ASN A 261 -34.49 -24.55 5.70
C ASN A 261 -33.25 -24.59 6.62
N GLY A 262 -32.48 -23.49 6.62
CA GLY A 262 -31.24 -23.37 7.41
C GLY A 262 -30.00 -24.08 6.84
N LYS A 263 -30.13 -24.92 5.81
CA LYS A 263 -29.00 -25.65 5.19
C LYS A 263 -28.44 -24.93 3.97
N ILE A 264 -27.12 -24.87 3.84
CA ILE A 264 -26.44 -24.40 2.63
C ILE A 264 -26.70 -25.39 1.50
N ILE A 265 -27.28 -24.93 0.40
CA ILE A 265 -27.58 -25.74 -0.79
C ILE A 265 -26.75 -25.33 -2.01
N HIS A 266 -26.13 -24.15 -1.98
CA HIS A 266 -25.26 -23.65 -3.04
C HIS A 266 -24.18 -22.75 -2.45
N SER A 267 -23.00 -22.75 -3.07
CA SER A 267 -21.93 -21.83 -2.74
C SER A 267 -21.11 -21.44 -3.97
N GLN A 268 -20.83 -20.14 -4.10
CA GLN A 268 -20.04 -19.58 -5.19
C GLN A 268 -19.06 -18.53 -4.68
N ASN A 269 -17.85 -18.53 -5.21
CA ASN A 269 -16.91 -17.43 -4.99
C ASN A 269 -17.17 -16.32 -6.02
N VAL A 270 -17.18 -15.07 -5.54
CA VAL A 270 -17.46 -13.88 -6.35
C VAL A 270 -16.34 -12.87 -6.12
N GLN A 271 -15.82 -12.28 -7.19
CA GLN A 271 -14.90 -11.15 -7.09
C GLN A 271 -15.65 -9.88 -7.52
N LEU A 272 -15.79 -8.93 -6.59
CA LEU A 272 -16.33 -7.61 -6.89
C LEU A 272 -15.15 -6.65 -7.08
N SER A 273 -14.97 -6.14 -8.30
CA SER A 273 -13.98 -5.10 -8.63
C SER A 273 -14.60 -3.84 -9.21
N LYS A 274 -15.88 -3.91 -9.59
CA LYS A 274 -16.75 -2.86 -10.10
C LYS A 274 -18.21 -3.25 -9.90
N ASP A 275 -19.14 -2.37 -10.21
CA ASP A 275 -20.57 -2.69 -10.34
C ASP A 275 -20.74 -3.95 -11.19
N SER A 276 -21.34 -4.97 -10.58
CA SER A 276 -21.40 -6.32 -11.13
C SER A 276 -22.75 -6.93 -10.85
N THR A 277 -23.32 -7.59 -11.85
CA THR A 277 -24.47 -8.49 -11.65
C THR A 277 -23.94 -9.90 -11.47
N VAL A 278 -24.32 -10.55 -10.38
CA VAL A 278 -24.00 -11.95 -10.11
C VAL A 278 -25.27 -12.76 -10.34
N THR A 279 -25.29 -13.56 -11.40
CA THR A 279 -26.42 -14.43 -11.71
C THR A 279 -26.22 -15.81 -11.08
N LEU A 280 -27.26 -16.30 -10.40
CA LEU A 280 -27.31 -17.64 -9.84
C LEU A 280 -28.36 -18.45 -10.58
N ASP A 281 -27.96 -19.54 -11.23
CA ASP A 281 -28.92 -20.50 -11.75
C ASP A 281 -29.27 -21.51 -10.65
N LEU A 282 -30.46 -21.33 -10.08
CA LEU A 282 -31.01 -22.19 -9.04
C LEU A 282 -32.20 -23.01 -9.54
N ASN A 283 -32.47 -23.05 -10.86
CA ASN A 283 -33.66 -23.68 -11.43
C ASN A 283 -33.76 -25.18 -11.12
N HIS A 284 -32.62 -25.83 -10.86
CA HIS A 284 -32.54 -27.24 -10.47
C HIS A 284 -32.78 -27.49 -8.96
N LEU A 285 -32.92 -26.44 -8.13
CA LEU A 285 -32.93 -26.55 -6.67
C LEU A 285 -34.28 -26.22 -5.99
N GLY A 286 -35.33 -25.82 -6.73
CA GLY A 286 -36.71 -25.65 -6.22
C GLY A 286 -37.00 -24.27 -5.58
N LYS A 287 -37.85 -24.21 -4.54
CA LYS A 287 -38.14 -22.95 -3.79
C LYS A 287 -37.10 -22.73 -2.67
N PHE A 288 -36.69 -21.47 -2.47
CA PHE A 288 -35.64 -21.06 -1.51
C PHE A 288 -36.18 -20.11 -0.44
N LEU A 289 -35.43 -19.97 0.66
CA LEU A 289 -35.79 -19.08 1.77
C LEU A 289 -34.88 -17.84 1.83
N SER A 290 -33.54 -17.99 1.70
CA SER A 290 -32.64 -16.84 1.75
C SER A 290 -31.28 -17.04 1.05
N ILE A 291 -30.66 -15.93 0.64
CA ILE A 291 -29.25 -15.83 0.23
C ILE A 291 -28.46 -15.16 1.34
N LEU A 292 -27.31 -15.74 1.64
CA LEU A 292 -26.37 -15.27 2.62
C LEU A 292 -25.05 -14.94 1.93
N LEU A 293 -24.68 -13.66 1.86
CA LEU A 293 -23.39 -13.24 1.32
C LEU A 293 -22.35 -13.30 2.43
N TYR A 294 -21.63 -14.42 2.55
CA TYR A 294 -20.53 -14.54 3.51
C TYR A 294 -19.20 -14.17 2.86
N TRP A 295 -18.37 -13.42 3.58
CA TRP A 295 -16.98 -13.27 3.19
C TRP A 295 -16.18 -14.49 3.66
N VAL A 296 -15.38 -15.09 2.78
CA VAL A 296 -14.31 -16.01 3.15
C VAL A 296 -12.97 -15.33 2.84
N THR A 297 -12.17 -15.09 3.88
CA THR A 297 -10.86 -14.43 3.90
C THR A 297 -9.86 -15.11 2.93
N PHE A 298 -8.97 -14.49 2.13
CA PHE A 298 -8.31 -13.17 2.09
C PHE A 298 -8.11 -12.68 0.63
N ARG A 299 -8.28 -11.38 0.34
CA ARG A 299 -7.31 -10.44 -0.29
C ARG A 299 -7.93 -9.05 -0.49
N TYR A 300 -7.12 -8.03 -0.20
CA TYR A 300 -7.41 -6.58 -0.21
C TYR A 300 -7.56 -6.02 -1.64
N LYS A 301 -8.63 -5.23 -1.91
CA LYS A 301 -8.57 -3.86 -2.47
C LYS A 301 -9.92 -3.34 -2.99
N ASP A 302 -10.08 -2.05 -2.70
CA ASP A 302 -10.66 -0.97 -3.51
C ASP A 302 -12.13 -0.57 -3.31
N HIS A 303 -12.41 0.69 -3.60
CA HIS A 303 -13.54 1.47 -3.08
C HIS A 303 -14.95 0.92 -3.37
N ARG A 304 -15.89 1.14 -2.43
CA ARG A 304 -17.34 0.89 -2.57
C ARG A 304 -17.87 1.39 -3.92
N GLN A 305 -18.73 0.60 -4.55
CA GLN A 305 -19.65 1.05 -5.60
C GLN A 305 -21.06 0.65 -5.17
#